data_AF-A0A5D2F7K3-F1
#
_entry.id   AF-A0A5D2F7K3-F1
#
_cell.length_a   1.000
_cell.length_b   1.000
_cell.length_c   1.000
_cell.angle_alpha   90.00
_cell.angle_beta   90.00
_cell.angle_gamma   90.00
#
_symmetry.space_group_name_H-M   'P 1'
#
loop_
_entity.id
_entity.type
_entity.pdbx_description
1 polymer ?
#
loop_
_entity_poly.entity_id
_entity_poly.type
_entity_poly.pdbx_seq_one_letter_code
_entity_poly.pdbx_strand_id
1 'polypeptide(L)'
;FSVFLAPKGIIEDLHSKMGRMWWNNNDKARGWAMMTWKKLCYPKGMGGMGFRDLHLFNLALLGRQVWRLMTQQDTLCFKVLSTKYFPDGDVFRYKQSDKPSFAWKSIAKAVDALKDCFIWQVGDGNKIDLRRDHW
;
A
#
# COMPACT_ATOMS: atom_id res chain seq x y z
N PHE A 1 -9.45 8.22 2.13
CA PHE A 1 -8.88 7.48 0.98
C PHE A 1 -7.43 7.91 0.79
N SER A 2 -6.47 6.99 0.92
CA SER A 2 -5.05 7.29 0.70
C SER A 2 -4.70 6.91 -0.73
N VAL A 3 -4.36 7.90 -1.55
CA VAL A 3 -4.01 7.74 -2.99
C VAL A 3 -2.50 7.98 -3.21
N PHE A 4 -1.79 8.32 -2.14
CA PHE A 4 -0.38 8.70 -2.17
C PHE A 4 0.44 7.78 -1.28
N LEU A 5 1.61 7.41 -1.79
CA LEU A 5 2.61 6.70 -1.02
C LEU A 5 3.31 7.71 -0.13
N ALA A 6 3.15 7.56 1.18
CA ALA A 6 3.76 8.44 2.15
C ALA A 6 5.30 8.33 2.10
N PRO A 7 6.05 9.44 2.06
CA PRO A 7 7.50 9.41 2.11
C PRO A 7 7.99 8.75 3.41
N LYS A 8 9.05 7.92 3.32
CA LYS A 8 9.60 7.20 4.47
C LYS A 8 9.97 8.13 5.63
N GLY A 9 10.57 9.29 5.35
CA GLY A 9 10.93 10.26 6.40
C GLY A 9 9.73 10.80 7.18
N ILE A 10 8.58 11.01 6.53
CA ILE A 10 7.34 11.42 7.22
C ILE A 10 6.81 10.29 8.10
N ILE A 11 6.88 9.05 7.61
CA ILE A 11 6.49 7.87 8.37
C ILE A 11 7.38 7.68 9.60
N GLU A 12 8.69 7.86 9.44
CA GLU A 12 9.66 7.78 10.54
C GLU A 12 9.43 8.87 11.59
N ASP A 13 9.15 10.10 11.17
CA ASP A 13 8.79 11.19 12.08
C ASP A 13 7.48 10.89 12.84
N LEU A 14 6.46 10.35 12.14
CA LEU A 14 5.22 9.89 12.79
C LEU A 14 5.48 8.75 13.77
N HIS A 15 6.25 7.74 13.40
CA HIS A 15 6.65 6.64 14.29
C HIS A 15 7.38 7.17 15.54
N SER A 16 8.26 8.14 15.39
CA SER A 16 8.96 8.81 16.49
C SER A 16 7.99 9.55 17.41
N LYS A 17 7.07 10.36 16.86
CA LYS A 17 6.06 11.10 17.63
C LYS A 17 5.11 10.17 18.37
N MET A 18 4.61 9.12 17.71
CA MET A 18 3.75 8.13 18.34
C MET A 18 4.49 7.34 19.43
N GLY A 19 5.76 6.98 19.20
CA GLY A 19 6.59 6.33 20.20
C GLY A 19 6.82 7.19 21.43
N ARG A 20 7.11 8.49 21.24
CA ARG A 20 7.22 9.45 22.35
C ARG A 20 5.92 9.56 23.11
N MET A 21 4.79 9.75 22.41
CA MET A 21 3.47 9.82 23.05
C MET A 21 3.17 8.56 23.87
N TRP A 22 3.44 7.38 23.31
CA TRP A 22 3.17 6.11 23.95
C TRP A 22 3.96 5.89 25.23
N TRP A 23 5.25 6.25 25.22
CA TRP A 23 6.12 6.07 26.38
C TRP A 23 6.09 7.24 27.36
N ASN A 24 5.39 8.34 27.04
CA ASN A 24 5.32 9.49 27.90
C ASN A 24 4.36 9.24 29.07
N ASN A 25 4.88 9.15 30.29
CA ASN A 25 4.10 8.86 31.49
C ASN A 25 3.61 10.12 32.23
N ASN A 26 4.12 11.34 31.95
CA ASN A 26 3.65 12.61 32.54
C ASN A 26 4.34 13.84 31.90
N ASP A 27 3.68 15.00 31.93
CA ASP A 27 4.10 16.29 31.31
C ASP A 27 5.51 16.79 31.68
N LYS A 28 6.14 16.24 32.71
CA LYS A 28 7.42 16.72 33.26
C LYS A 28 8.61 15.78 33.03
N ALA A 29 8.40 14.56 32.55
CA ALA A 29 9.49 13.59 32.37
C ALA A 29 9.45 12.93 31.01
N ARG A 30 10.56 12.98 30.27
CA ARG A 30 10.71 12.27 29.00
C ARG A 30 10.68 10.77 29.28
N GLY A 31 9.59 10.13 28.90
CA GLY A 31 9.47 8.68 28.93
C GLY A 31 10.61 7.98 28.18
N TRP A 32 11.20 6.97 28.81
CA TRP A 32 12.24 6.16 28.18
C TRP A 32 11.59 5.17 27.21
N ALA A 33 11.91 5.29 25.92
CA ALA A 33 11.44 4.32 24.92
C ALA A 33 12.16 2.98 25.12
N MET A 34 11.51 2.04 25.79
CA MET A 34 12.08 0.71 26.08
C MET A 34 12.14 -0.19 24.84
N MET A 35 11.38 0.13 23.78
CA MET A 35 11.32 -0.65 22.55
C MET A 35 11.25 0.26 21.31
N THR A 36 11.92 -0.16 20.23
CA THR A 36 11.80 0.47 18.92
C THR A 36 10.38 0.32 18.36
N TRP A 37 9.87 1.33 17.64
CA TRP A 37 8.53 1.28 17.03
C TRP A 37 8.31 0.03 16.17
N LYS A 38 9.31 -0.40 15.39
CA LYS A 38 9.25 -1.64 14.60
C LYS A 38 8.94 -2.90 15.43
N LYS A 39 9.51 -3.00 16.64
CA LYS A 39 9.22 -4.11 17.57
C LYS A 39 7.83 -4.01 18.17
N LEU A 40 7.32 -2.79 18.39
CA LEU A 40 5.94 -2.58 18.85
C LEU A 40 4.91 -3.05 17.82
N CYS A 41 5.26 -2.98 16.53
CA CYS A 41 4.40 -3.46 15.45
C CYS A 41 4.25 -4.98 15.38
N TYR A 42 5.14 -5.75 16.02
CA TYR A 42 4.98 -7.21 16.01
C TYR A 42 3.75 -7.67 16.79
N PRO A 43 3.14 -8.82 16.43
CA PRO A 43 2.06 -9.40 17.20
C PRO A 43 2.44 -9.63 18.66
N LYS A 44 1.45 -9.62 19.56
CA LYS A 44 1.67 -9.88 21.00
C LYS A 44 2.37 -11.23 21.25
N GLY A 45 2.02 -12.26 20.48
CA GLY A 45 2.67 -13.58 20.56
C GLY A 45 4.16 -13.60 20.17
N MET A 46 4.66 -12.56 19.51
CA MET A 46 6.07 -12.38 19.14
C MET A 46 6.77 -11.31 19.99
N GLY A 47 6.21 -10.95 21.15
CA GLY A 47 6.78 -9.95 22.05
C GLY A 47 6.63 -8.50 21.60
N GLY A 48 5.74 -8.22 20.64
CA GLY A 48 5.33 -6.86 20.28
C GLY A 48 4.01 -6.44 20.92
N MET A 49 3.44 -5.31 20.47
CA MET A 49 2.15 -4.79 20.96
C MET A 49 1.03 -4.85 19.91
N GLY A 50 1.33 -5.32 18.70
CA GLY A 50 0.39 -5.39 17.58
C GLY A 50 0.07 -4.05 16.94
N PHE A 51 0.97 -3.06 17.07
CA PHE A 51 0.78 -1.77 16.39
C PHE A 51 0.88 -1.93 14.87
N ARG A 52 0.19 -1.06 14.13
CA ARG A 52 0.29 -1.07 12.67
C ARG A 52 1.57 -0.37 12.23
N ASP A 53 2.33 -1.02 11.37
CA ASP A 53 3.36 -0.36 10.58
C ASP A 53 2.69 0.57 9.57
N LEU A 54 2.91 1.88 9.69
CA LEU A 54 2.24 2.88 8.85
C LEU A 54 2.63 2.73 7.37
N HIS A 55 3.84 2.27 7.07
CA HIS A 55 4.28 2.06 5.70
C HIS A 55 3.53 0.90 5.06
N LEU A 56 3.49 -0.24 5.74
CA LEU A 56 2.73 -1.41 5.27
C LEU A 56 1.23 -1.10 5.19
N PHE A 57 0.70 -0.35 6.16
CA PHE A 57 -0.69 0.07 6.16
C PHE A 57 -1.01 1.01 4.98
N ASN A 58 -0.14 1.99 4.68
CA ASN A 58 -0.29 2.87 3.53
C ASN A 58 -0.19 2.09 2.21
N LEU A 59 0.74 1.15 2.10
CA LEU A 59 0.86 0.26 0.94
C LEU A 59 -0.41 -0.58 0.74
N ALA A 60 -0.96 -1.14 1.81
CA ALA A 60 -2.22 -1.90 1.76
C ALA A 60 -3.42 -1.03 1.31
N LEU A 61 -3.49 0.24 1.76
CA LEU A 61 -4.52 1.17 1.30
C LEU A 61 -4.40 1.50 -0.19
N LEU A 62 -3.17 1.58 -0.72
CA LEU A 62 -2.92 1.71 -2.15
C LEU A 62 -3.27 0.41 -2.90
N GLY A 63 -2.95 -0.75 -2.33
CA GLY A 63 -3.39 -2.05 -2.85
C GLY A 63 -4.91 -2.15 -3.00
N ARG A 64 -5.66 -1.58 -2.06
CA ARG A 64 -7.12 -1.46 -2.20
C ARG A 64 -7.53 -0.59 -3.40
N GLN A 65 -6.75 0.43 -3.76
CA GLN A 65 -7.01 1.21 -4.99
C GLN A 65 -6.69 0.39 -6.25
N VAL A 66 -5.58 -0.35 -6.25
CA VAL A 66 -5.22 -1.29 -7.34
C VAL A 66 -6.36 -2.28 -7.56
N TRP A 67 -6.84 -2.92 -6.50
CA TRP A 67 -7.99 -3.84 -6.55
C TRP A 67 -9.22 -3.20 -7.17
N ARG A 68 -9.55 -1.96 -6.78
CA ARG A 68 -10.68 -1.22 -7.36
C ARG A 68 -10.50 -0.94 -8.84
N LEU A 69 -9.29 -0.62 -9.29
CA LEU A 69 -9.03 -0.44 -10.72
C LEU A 69 -9.20 -1.74 -11.50
N MET A 70 -8.95 -2.90 -10.90
CA MET A 70 -9.21 -4.19 -11.54
C MET A 70 -10.71 -4.52 -11.59
N THR A 71 -11.43 -4.32 -10.48
CA THR A 71 -12.82 -4.79 -10.34
C THR A 71 -13.89 -3.78 -10.76
N GLN A 72 -13.60 -2.47 -10.76
CA GLN A 72 -14.59 -1.39 -10.95
C GLN A 72 -14.28 -0.53 -12.19
N GLN A 73 -14.47 -1.13 -13.35
CA GLN A 73 -14.10 -0.53 -14.65
C GLN A 73 -15.03 0.60 -15.10
N ASP A 74 -16.25 0.69 -14.55
CA ASP A 74 -17.21 1.74 -14.92
C ASP A 74 -16.92 3.11 -14.28
N THR A 75 -15.97 3.15 -13.32
CA THR A 75 -15.64 4.38 -12.60
C THR A 75 -14.89 5.37 -13.48
N LEU A 76 -15.12 6.67 -13.25
CA LEU A 76 -14.37 7.73 -13.93
C LEU A 76 -12.85 7.60 -13.66
N CYS A 77 -12.50 7.19 -12.44
CA CYS A 77 -11.10 6.94 -12.05
C CYS A 77 -10.46 5.88 -12.96
N PHE A 78 -11.13 4.74 -13.18
CA PHE A 78 -10.67 3.73 -14.11
C PHE A 78 -10.52 4.31 -15.52
N LYS A 79 -11.58 4.93 -16.07
CA LYS A 79 -11.58 5.44 -17.46
C LYS A 79 -10.45 6.45 -17.72
N VAL A 80 -10.17 7.34 -16.77
CA VAL A 80 -9.09 8.34 -16.89
C VAL A 80 -7.71 7.70 -16.74
N LEU A 81 -7.54 6.76 -15.82
CA LEU A 81 -6.24 6.14 -15.58
C LEU A 81 -5.90 5.07 -16.62
N SER A 82 -6.87 4.28 -17.08
CA SER A 82 -6.67 3.24 -18.09
C SER A 82 -6.26 3.84 -19.42
N THR A 83 -7.00 4.84 -19.92
CA THR A 83 -6.66 5.54 -21.17
C THR A 83 -5.25 6.13 -21.14
N LYS A 84 -4.83 6.66 -19.99
CA LYS A 84 -3.51 7.28 -19.84
C LYS A 84 -2.38 6.29 -19.58
N TYR A 85 -2.59 5.23 -18.80
CA TYR A 85 -1.50 4.40 -18.27
C TYR A 85 -1.62 2.90 -18.57
N PHE A 86 -2.80 2.35 -18.80
CA PHE A 86 -2.98 0.93 -19.11
C PHE A 86 -4.15 0.75 -20.09
N PRO A 87 -3.96 1.12 -21.37
CA PRO A 87 -5.06 1.17 -22.34
C PRO A 87 -5.66 -0.20 -22.64
N ASP A 88 -4.89 -1.28 -22.45
CA ASP A 88 -5.33 -2.66 -22.61
C ASP A 88 -6.24 -3.14 -21.46
N GLY A 89 -6.47 -2.29 -20.44
CA GLY A 89 -7.35 -2.58 -19.30
C GLY A 89 -6.67 -3.34 -18.15
N ASP A 90 -5.46 -3.87 -18.36
CA ASP A 90 -4.69 -4.56 -17.32
C ASP A 90 -3.77 -3.59 -16.56
N VAL A 91 -4.11 -3.34 -15.29
CA VAL A 91 -3.35 -2.46 -14.38
C VAL A 91 -1.93 -2.97 -14.13
N PHE A 92 -1.67 -4.29 -14.19
CA PHE A 92 -0.33 -4.84 -14.00
C PHE A 92 0.56 -4.69 -15.23
N ARG A 93 -0.03 -4.38 -16.38
CA ARG A 93 0.65 -4.16 -17.67
C ARG A 93 0.53 -2.70 -18.10
N TYR A 94 0.83 -1.81 -17.17
CA TYR A 94 0.82 -0.38 -17.47
C TYR A 94 2.02 0.05 -18.31
N LYS A 95 1.83 1.05 -19.18
CA LYS A 95 2.89 1.66 -19.97
C LYS A 95 3.70 2.66 -19.15
N GLN A 96 5.00 2.73 -19.44
CA GLN A 96 5.86 3.76 -18.86
C GLN A 96 5.48 5.13 -19.44
N SER A 97 5.39 6.13 -18.57
CA SER A 97 5.01 7.50 -18.93
C SER A 97 6.12 8.44 -18.48
N ASP A 98 6.56 9.37 -19.33
CA ASP A 98 7.66 10.29 -19.02
C ASP A 98 7.33 11.22 -17.85
N LYS A 99 6.08 11.68 -17.77
CA LYS A 99 5.60 12.58 -16.71
C LYS A 99 4.34 12.01 -16.03
N PRO A 100 4.47 10.92 -15.25
CA PRO A 100 3.32 10.36 -14.55
C PRO A 100 2.94 11.25 -13.37
N SER A 101 1.64 11.33 -13.10
CA SER A 101 1.13 12.05 -11.92
C SER A 101 1.63 11.40 -10.63
N PHE A 102 1.77 12.18 -9.56
CA PHE A 102 2.25 11.65 -8.27
C PHE A 102 1.33 10.55 -7.71
N ALA A 103 0.02 10.68 -7.93
CA ALA A 103 -0.95 9.65 -7.61
C ALA A 103 -0.65 8.35 -8.37
N TRP A 104 -0.41 8.42 -9.69
CA TRP A 104 -0.07 7.25 -10.49
C TRP A 104 1.30 6.65 -10.12
N LYS A 105 2.28 7.46 -9.75
CA LYS A 105 3.56 6.92 -9.23
C LYS A 105 3.35 6.12 -7.93
N SER A 106 2.37 6.51 -7.11
CA SER A 106 2.05 5.85 -5.84
C SER A 106 1.30 4.53 -6.07
N ILE A 107 0.15 4.63 -6.75
CA ILE A 107 -0.25 3.79 -7.89
C ILE A 107 0.62 2.56 -8.22
N ALA A 108 1.44 2.77 -9.25
CA ALA A 108 2.39 1.85 -9.83
C ALA A 108 3.30 1.18 -8.80
N LYS A 109 3.83 1.93 -7.82
CA LYS A 109 4.64 1.30 -6.75
C LYS A 109 3.89 0.25 -5.95
N ALA A 110 2.60 0.46 -5.71
CA ALA A 110 1.77 -0.55 -5.04
C ALA A 110 1.44 -1.72 -5.96
N VAL A 111 1.23 -1.46 -7.27
CA VAL A 111 1.09 -2.51 -8.29
C VAL A 111 2.32 -3.42 -8.29
N ASP A 112 3.51 -2.83 -8.36
CA ASP A 112 4.79 -3.57 -8.37
C ASP A 112 5.00 -4.36 -7.07
N ALA A 113 4.72 -3.75 -5.93
CA ALA A 113 4.95 -4.37 -4.61
C ALA A 113 3.95 -5.48 -4.27
N LEU A 114 2.75 -5.46 -4.86
CA LEU A 114 1.67 -6.39 -4.54
C LEU A 114 1.33 -7.33 -5.70
N LYS A 115 2.09 -7.29 -6.80
CA LYS A 115 1.84 -8.12 -7.99
C LYS A 115 1.71 -9.60 -7.63
N ASP A 116 2.59 -10.10 -6.78
CA ASP A 116 2.58 -11.50 -6.33
C ASP A 116 1.52 -11.81 -5.27
N CYS A 117 0.88 -10.77 -4.71
CA CYS A 117 -0.21 -10.92 -3.73
C CYS A 117 -1.59 -10.97 -4.38
N PHE A 118 -1.71 -10.59 -5.65
CA PHE A 118 -2.95 -10.70 -6.41
C PHE A 118 -2.92 -11.99 -7.23
N ILE A 119 -3.81 -12.91 -6.89
CA ILE A 119 -3.99 -14.19 -7.58
C ILE A 119 -5.39 -14.23 -8.20
N TRP A 120 -5.48 -14.82 -9.38
CA TRP A 120 -6.74 -15.09 -10.02
C TRP A 120 -7.48 -16.19 -9.28
N GLN A 121 -8.75 -15.96 -8.97
CA GLN A 121 -9.65 -17.04 -8.59
C GLN A 121 -10.34 -17.53 -9.86
N VAL A 122 -10.10 -18.80 -10.20
CA VAL A 122 -10.64 -19.40 -11.43
C VAL A 122 -12.18 -19.46 -11.34
N GLY A 123 -12.82 -18.77 -12.29
CA GLY A 123 -14.25 -18.85 -12.56
C GLY A 123 -14.50 -19.61 -13.87
N ASP A 124 -14.84 -18.87 -14.93
CA ASP A 124 -15.04 -19.43 -16.28
C ASP A 124 -13.73 -19.57 -17.09
N GLY A 125 -12.63 -18.97 -16.62
CA GLY A 125 -11.30 -19.08 -17.23
C GLY A 125 -11.06 -18.24 -18.49
N ASN A 126 -12.08 -17.59 -19.04
CA ASN A 126 -12.00 -16.91 -20.35
C ASN A 126 -11.04 -15.70 -20.39
N LYS A 127 -10.65 -15.18 -19.23
CA LYS A 127 -9.79 -14.00 -19.08
C LYS A 127 -8.43 -14.31 -18.44
N ILE A 128 -8.15 -15.58 -18.15
CA ILE A 128 -6.90 -16.01 -17.51
C ILE A 128 -5.92 -16.48 -18.57
N ASP A 129 -4.74 -15.88 -18.63
CA ASP A 129 -3.63 -16.38 -19.42
C ASP A 129 -2.86 -17.45 -18.62
N LEU A 130 -3.14 -18.72 -18.92
CA LEU A 130 -2.56 -19.89 -18.23
C LEU A 130 -1.03 -19.85 -18.10
N ARG A 131 -0.33 -19.16 -19.00
CA ARG A 131 1.15 -19.13 -19.02
C ARG A 131 1.75 -17.97 -18.23
N ARG A 132 0.97 -16.92 -17.98
CA ARG A 132 1.48 -15.62 -17.50
C ARG A 132 0.82 -15.15 -16.22
N ASP A 133 -0.41 -15.57 -15.97
CA ASP A 133 -1.16 -15.14 -14.81
C ASP A 133 -0.93 -16.11 -13.65
N HIS A 134 -0.81 -15.57 -12.44
CA HIS A 134 -0.76 -16.37 -11.22
C HIS A 134 -2.19 -16.72 -10.81
N TRP A 135 -2.53 -18.01 -10.80
CA TRP A 135 -3.84 -18.57 -10.46
C TRP A 135 -3.69 -19.77 -9.52
#